data_AF-A0A7X7FSP3-F1
#
_entry.id   AF-A0A7X7FSP3-F1
#
_cell.length_a   1.000
_cell.length_b   1.000
_cell.length_c   1.000
_cell.angle_alpha   90.00
_cell.angle_beta   90.00
_cell.angle_gamma   90.00
#
_symmetry.space_group_name_H-M   'P 1'
#
loop_
_entity.id
_entity.type
_entity.pdbx_description
1 polymer ?
#
loop_
_entity_poly.entity_id
_entity_poly.type
_entity_poly.pdbx_seq_one_letter_code
_entity_poly.pdbx_strand_id
1 'polypeptide(L)'
;MQLLRVLLLTSLAQTTAPSAPTIPDSLDFSIIRAIPVQHDGRWMPLDTLARDMVESVTGRIRWQGHDPVAMLLAWTFDSGTWMDQPLIEIRNAELRKALQLPPDQTVFSYNTLLGHPRFRQLMGDLETIRGRRLDPLESKVRDIRERLTWLDTVLAGQAIHLIPHPSDPLGAWTPIELVVGDKAAGDPAKIAWASVGGAFLRGDGPAFAEACERLRSVLAGLPAAYRPSPDLIATELRSNRLHPLGLSWKIMLVGAASGLLALILRKRILDITTIAAMVAGFAVLSYGLWLRWQIAGRIPASNMFESLLFMGWGTGFFAILWVLFVRDRIVPLTASAVSAVSLLLADCLPLDQYIRPIPPVLM
;
A
#
# COMPACT_ATOMS: atom_id res chain seq x y z
N MET A 1 -19.13 -66.90 14.83
CA MET A 1 -18.08 -66.59 15.83
C MET A 1 -17.00 -65.83 15.08
N GLN A 2 -16.88 -64.53 15.34
CA GLN A 2 -15.69 -63.92 15.99
C GLN A 2 -14.40 -64.12 15.17
N LEU A 3 -13.54 -63.16 14.88
CA LEU A 3 -13.37 -61.73 15.17
C LEU A 3 -12.02 -61.44 14.50
N LEU A 4 -11.87 -60.49 13.58
CA LEU A 4 -10.56 -59.87 13.37
C LEU A 4 -10.75 -58.40 12.97
N ARG A 5 -10.65 -57.55 13.99
CA ARG A 5 -10.60 -56.09 13.89
C ARG A 5 -9.22 -55.69 13.38
N VAL A 6 -9.15 -55.04 12.23
CA VAL A 6 -8.01 -54.20 11.86
C VAL A 6 -8.43 -52.76 12.08
N LEU A 7 -7.98 -52.20 13.21
CA LEU A 7 -8.05 -50.78 13.52
C LEU A 7 -6.89 -50.10 12.79
N LEU A 8 -7.16 -49.54 11.61
CA LEU A 8 -6.28 -48.56 10.98
C LEU A 8 -6.53 -47.21 11.67
N LEU A 9 -5.71 -46.92 12.68
CA LEU A 9 -5.49 -45.58 13.19
C LEU A 9 -4.78 -44.78 12.08
N THR A 10 -5.56 -44.10 11.24
CA THR A 10 -5.04 -43.02 10.43
C THR A 10 -4.71 -41.86 11.36
N SER A 11 -3.43 -41.75 11.76
CA SER A 11 -2.92 -40.51 12.31
C SER A 11 -3.00 -39.46 11.21
N LEU A 12 -4.03 -38.61 11.26
CA LEU A 12 -4.00 -37.32 10.58
C LEU A 12 -2.81 -36.57 11.18
N ALA A 13 -1.68 -36.59 10.47
CA ALA A 13 -0.64 -35.62 10.68
C ALA A 13 -1.29 -34.26 10.41
N GLN A 14 -1.74 -33.59 11.46
CA GLN A 14 -1.97 -32.16 11.43
C GLN A 14 -0.61 -31.56 11.14
N THR A 15 -0.35 -31.21 9.89
CA THR A 15 0.70 -30.26 9.54
C THR A 15 0.31 -28.95 10.21
N THR A 16 0.76 -28.77 11.46
CA THR A 16 0.74 -27.48 12.12
C THR A 16 1.50 -26.54 11.20
N ALA A 17 0.78 -25.60 10.58
CA ALA A 17 1.41 -24.50 9.88
C ALA A 17 2.46 -23.89 10.84
N PRO A 18 3.68 -23.56 10.36
CA PRO A 18 4.65 -22.88 11.20
C PRO A 18 3.96 -21.68 11.84
N SER A 19 4.08 -21.55 13.16
CA SER A 19 3.54 -20.41 13.90
C SER A 19 4.03 -19.13 13.23
N ALA A 20 3.10 -18.27 12.82
CA ALA A 20 3.44 -17.02 12.14
C ALA A 20 4.46 -16.24 13.00
N PRO A 21 5.49 -15.63 12.38
CA PRO A 21 6.45 -14.80 13.10
C PRO A 21 5.70 -13.71 13.86
N THR A 22 6.10 -13.50 15.12
CA THR A 22 5.46 -12.48 15.96
C THR A 22 5.96 -11.11 15.53
N ILE A 23 5.04 -10.26 15.06
CA ILE A 23 5.33 -8.86 14.73
C ILE A 23 5.10 -8.00 15.98
N PRO A 24 6.07 -7.18 16.41
CA PRO A 24 5.96 -6.34 17.60
C PRO A 24 5.14 -5.07 17.31
N ASP A 25 3.83 -5.22 17.08
CA ASP A 25 2.92 -4.10 16.76
C ASP A 25 2.73 -3.08 17.89
N SER A 26 3.11 -3.43 19.13
CA SER A 26 3.00 -2.55 20.29
C SER A 26 4.08 -1.45 20.35
N LEU A 27 5.08 -1.51 19.47
CA LEU A 27 6.14 -0.49 19.40
C LEU A 27 5.58 0.85 18.90
N ASP A 28 6.18 1.94 19.37
CA ASP A 28 5.87 3.26 18.84
C ASP A 28 6.64 3.52 17.54
N PHE A 29 5.92 3.52 16.42
CA PHE A 29 6.47 3.80 15.10
C PHE A 29 6.47 5.29 14.73
N SER A 30 6.07 6.20 15.62
CA SER A 30 5.90 7.64 15.32
C SER A 30 7.14 8.28 14.71
N ILE A 31 8.32 8.02 15.26
CA ILE A 31 9.60 8.59 14.80
C ILE A 31 9.98 8.02 13.42
N ILE A 32 10.00 6.69 13.31
CA ILE A 32 10.48 6.01 12.09
C ILE A 32 9.57 6.25 10.89
N ARG A 33 8.25 6.41 11.10
CA ARG A 33 7.29 6.79 10.04
C ARG A 33 7.67 8.06 9.32
N ALA A 34 8.18 9.04 10.06
CA ALA A 34 8.49 10.37 9.53
C ALA A 34 9.87 10.45 8.88
N ILE A 35 10.69 9.40 8.95
CA ILE A 35 12.00 9.38 8.30
C ILE A 35 11.79 9.43 6.77
N PRO A 36 12.37 10.43 6.08
CA PRO A 36 12.30 10.50 4.63
C PRO A 36 13.08 9.37 3.99
N VAL A 37 12.49 8.80 2.94
CA VAL A 37 13.11 7.80 2.06
C VAL A 37 12.88 8.20 0.61
N GLN A 38 13.73 7.71 -0.30
CA GLN A 38 13.48 7.85 -1.73
C GLN A 38 12.92 6.54 -2.32
N HIS A 39 11.90 6.66 -3.16
CA HIS A 39 11.35 5.55 -3.94
C HIS A 39 10.79 6.09 -5.26
N ASP A 40 11.07 5.38 -6.36
CA ASP A 40 10.74 5.81 -7.73
C ASP A 40 11.21 7.24 -8.08
N GLY A 41 12.28 7.73 -7.46
CA GLY A 41 12.78 9.10 -7.66
C GLY A 41 12.00 10.19 -6.90
N ARG A 42 11.00 9.82 -6.09
CA ARG A 42 10.28 10.73 -5.18
C ARG A 42 10.75 10.55 -3.75
N TRP A 43 10.82 11.64 -2.99
CA TRP A 43 11.02 11.59 -1.54
C TRP A 43 9.67 11.52 -0.82
N MET A 44 9.54 10.56 0.09
CA MET A 44 8.30 10.30 0.85
C MET A 44 8.63 9.85 2.28
N PRO A 45 7.70 9.93 3.23
CA PRO A 45 7.89 9.29 4.54
C PRO A 45 7.98 7.77 4.39
N LEU A 46 8.74 7.11 5.27
CA LEU A 46 8.77 5.66 5.38
C LEU A 46 7.36 5.06 5.53
N ASP A 47 6.43 5.77 6.18
CA ASP A 47 5.02 5.35 6.27
C ASP A 47 4.38 5.11 4.90
N THR A 48 4.61 5.98 3.91
CA THR A 48 4.07 5.79 2.56
C THR A 48 4.74 4.62 1.86
N LEU A 49 6.08 4.53 1.94
CA LEU A 49 6.81 3.41 1.35
C LEU A 49 6.29 2.07 1.91
N ALA A 50 6.09 2.00 3.22
CA ALA A 50 5.60 0.80 3.88
C ALA A 50 4.19 0.40 3.40
N ARG A 51 3.28 1.37 3.28
CA ARG A 51 1.94 1.13 2.73
C ARG A 51 2.01 0.62 1.29
N ASP A 52 2.82 1.26 0.46
CA ASP A 52 3.01 0.92 -0.95
C ASP A 52 3.58 -0.49 -1.12
N MET A 53 4.67 -0.81 -0.43
CA MET A 53 5.30 -2.14 -0.51
C MET A 53 4.38 -3.24 0.02
N VAL A 54 3.72 -3.02 1.16
CA VAL A 54 2.83 -4.03 1.76
C VAL A 54 1.60 -4.27 0.89
N GLU A 55 1.01 -3.21 0.34
CA GLU A 55 -0.12 -3.33 -0.58
C GLU A 55 0.28 -3.95 -1.92
N SER A 56 1.43 -3.56 -2.47
CA SER A 56 1.94 -4.10 -3.74
C SER A 56 2.18 -5.60 -3.65
N VAL A 57 2.65 -6.11 -2.51
CA VAL A 57 2.88 -7.56 -2.31
C VAL A 57 1.60 -8.30 -1.92
N THR A 58 0.83 -7.78 -0.96
CA THR A 58 -0.28 -8.53 -0.33
C THR A 58 -1.66 -8.18 -0.88
N GLY A 59 -1.78 -7.11 -1.67
CA GLY A 59 -3.04 -6.53 -2.12
C GLY A 59 -3.80 -5.78 -1.04
N ARG A 60 -3.19 -5.51 0.12
CA ARG A 60 -3.81 -4.79 1.25
C ARG A 60 -2.80 -3.86 1.90
N ILE A 61 -3.21 -2.63 2.23
CA ILE A 61 -2.37 -1.69 2.99
C ILE A 61 -1.98 -2.28 4.36
N ARG A 62 -2.93 -2.91 5.06
CA ARG A 62 -2.70 -3.61 6.34
C ARG A 62 -2.94 -5.10 6.13
N TRP A 63 -1.88 -5.89 6.27
CA TRP A 63 -1.97 -7.34 6.18
C TRP A 63 -2.25 -7.94 7.56
N GLN A 64 -3.32 -8.74 7.68
CA GLN A 64 -3.79 -9.35 8.93
C GLN A 64 -3.98 -8.37 10.12
N GLY A 65 -4.21 -7.08 9.83
CA GLY A 65 -4.38 -6.05 10.85
C GLY A 65 -3.07 -5.45 11.38
N HIS A 66 -1.92 -5.97 10.97
CA HIS A 66 -0.61 -5.43 11.33
C HIS A 66 -0.41 -4.02 10.79
N ASP A 67 0.47 -3.27 11.44
CA ASP A 67 0.89 -1.98 10.93
C ASP A 67 1.76 -2.11 9.66
N PRO A 68 1.57 -1.27 8.61
CA PRO A 68 2.39 -1.37 7.40
C PRO A 68 3.89 -1.19 7.67
N VAL A 69 4.26 -0.28 8.59
CA VAL A 69 5.67 -0.07 8.94
C VAL A 69 6.21 -1.27 9.69
N ALA A 70 5.45 -1.85 10.61
CA ALA A 70 5.85 -3.07 11.30
C ALA A 70 6.08 -4.23 10.30
N MET A 71 5.18 -4.40 9.33
CA MET A 71 5.34 -5.38 8.24
C MET A 71 6.60 -5.13 7.41
N LEU A 72 6.84 -3.89 6.97
CA LEU A 72 8.02 -3.54 6.18
C LEU A 72 9.31 -3.83 6.96
N LEU A 73 9.37 -3.46 8.24
CA LEU A 73 10.53 -3.73 9.09
C LEU A 73 10.70 -5.23 9.35
N ALA A 74 9.62 -5.98 9.52
CA ALA A 74 9.66 -7.43 9.67
C ALA A 74 10.24 -8.12 8.42
N TRP A 75 9.80 -7.73 7.22
CA TRP A 75 10.37 -8.23 5.97
C TRP A 75 11.84 -7.84 5.80
N THR A 76 12.23 -6.67 6.30
CA THR A 76 13.60 -6.16 6.19
C THR A 76 14.56 -6.84 7.15
N PHE A 77 14.16 -7.06 8.41
CA PHE A 77 15.04 -7.54 9.48
C PHE A 77 14.94 -9.05 9.74
N ASP A 78 13.88 -9.71 9.27
CA ASP A 78 13.65 -11.16 9.41
C ASP A 78 13.32 -11.81 8.05
N SER A 79 14.05 -11.41 7.00
CA SER A 79 13.74 -11.79 5.62
C SER A 79 13.69 -13.31 5.42
N GLY A 80 14.57 -14.06 6.07
CA GLY A 80 14.62 -15.52 5.99
C GLY A 80 13.31 -16.19 6.41
N THR A 81 12.68 -15.75 7.51
CA THR A 81 11.40 -16.31 7.95
C THR A 81 10.24 -15.87 7.06
N TRP A 82 10.28 -14.63 6.55
CA TRP A 82 9.20 -14.09 5.71
C TRP A 82 9.15 -14.64 4.29
N MET A 83 10.24 -15.21 3.77
CA MET A 83 10.24 -15.93 2.48
C MET A 83 9.28 -17.13 2.45
N ASP A 84 9.02 -17.75 3.61
CA ASP A 84 8.17 -18.93 3.73
C ASP A 84 6.73 -18.60 4.18
N GLN A 85 6.43 -17.35 4.52
CA GLN A 85 5.08 -16.95 4.93
C GLN A 85 4.13 -16.80 3.74
N PRO A 86 2.85 -17.22 3.87
CA PRO A 86 1.86 -17.09 2.80
C PRO A 86 1.40 -15.63 2.67
N LEU A 87 2.08 -14.86 1.82
CA LEU A 87 1.82 -13.44 1.59
C LEU A 87 1.06 -13.16 0.29
N ILE A 88 1.26 -13.99 -0.74
CA ILE A 88 0.86 -13.67 -2.11
C ILE A 88 -0.46 -14.35 -2.44
N GLU A 89 -1.51 -13.53 -2.55
CA GLU A 89 -2.86 -14.02 -2.80
C GLU A 89 -3.16 -14.20 -4.30
N ILE A 90 -3.59 -15.41 -4.66
CA ILE A 90 -4.02 -15.83 -6.01
C ILE A 90 -5.47 -16.34 -5.92
N ARG A 91 -6.44 -15.42 -5.87
CA ARG A 91 -7.89 -15.75 -5.73
C ARG A 91 -8.49 -16.46 -6.94
N ASN A 92 -7.98 -16.21 -8.15
CA ASN A 92 -8.56 -16.74 -9.37
C ASN A 92 -8.30 -18.27 -9.49
N ALA A 93 -9.37 -19.07 -9.49
CA ALA A 93 -9.28 -20.53 -9.52
C ALA A 93 -8.71 -21.07 -10.86
N GLU A 94 -9.07 -20.45 -11.98
CA GLU A 94 -8.53 -20.83 -13.30
C GLU A 94 -7.03 -20.54 -13.39
N LEU A 95 -6.57 -19.43 -12.82
CA LEU A 95 -5.15 -19.11 -12.74
C LEU A 95 -4.39 -20.14 -11.89
N ARG A 96 -4.93 -20.52 -10.72
CA ARG A 96 -4.33 -21.59 -9.89
C ARG A 96 -4.26 -22.90 -10.65
N LYS A 97 -5.34 -23.27 -11.35
CA LYS A 97 -5.39 -24.47 -12.20
C LYS A 97 -4.38 -24.44 -13.33
N ALA A 98 -4.26 -23.31 -14.05
CA ALA A 98 -3.30 -23.13 -15.14
C ALA A 98 -1.85 -23.19 -14.65
N LEU A 99 -1.61 -22.69 -13.43
CA LEU A 99 -0.32 -22.78 -12.76
C LEU A 99 -0.06 -24.17 -12.17
N GLN A 100 -1.06 -25.05 -12.04
CA GLN A 100 -0.97 -26.35 -11.34
C GLN A 100 -0.74 -26.21 -9.83
N LEU A 101 -1.28 -25.15 -9.24
CA LEU A 101 -1.29 -24.91 -7.79
C LEU A 101 -2.46 -25.65 -7.11
N PRO A 102 -2.36 -25.95 -5.81
CA PRO A 102 -3.46 -26.54 -5.03
C PRO A 102 -4.77 -25.73 -5.17
N PRO A 103 -5.91 -26.38 -5.47
CA PRO A 103 -7.16 -25.68 -5.78
C PRO A 103 -7.74 -24.93 -4.57
N ASP A 104 -7.57 -25.49 -3.37
CA ASP A 104 -8.17 -25.01 -2.11
C ASP A 104 -7.29 -23.96 -1.38
N GLN A 105 -6.05 -23.76 -1.84
CA GLN A 105 -5.13 -22.76 -1.27
C GLN A 105 -5.16 -21.49 -2.11
N THR A 106 -5.44 -20.34 -1.50
CA THR A 106 -5.49 -19.05 -2.20
C THR A 106 -4.30 -18.14 -1.90
N VAL A 107 -3.44 -18.49 -0.95
CA VAL A 107 -2.30 -17.67 -0.54
C VAL A 107 -1.03 -18.51 -0.50
N PHE A 108 0.04 -17.99 -1.09
CA PHE A 108 1.29 -18.72 -1.30
C PHE A 108 2.49 -17.91 -0.80
N SER A 109 3.56 -18.60 -0.43
CA SER A 109 4.82 -17.97 -0.03
C SER A 109 5.72 -17.66 -1.23
N TYR A 110 6.72 -16.80 -1.01
CA TYR A 110 7.73 -16.45 -2.00
C TYR A 110 8.46 -17.70 -2.49
N ASN A 111 8.98 -18.52 -1.56
CA ASN A 111 9.69 -19.76 -1.88
C ASN A 111 8.79 -20.79 -2.59
N THR A 112 7.52 -20.90 -2.20
CA THR A 112 6.57 -21.82 -2.84
C THR A 112 6.39 -21.47 -4.32
N LEU A 113 6.17 -20.18 -4.63
CA LEU A 113 5.93 -19.74 -6.00
C LEU A 113 7.19 -19.83 -6.87
N LEU A 114 8.34 -19.35 -6.38
CA LEU A 114 9.60 -19.43 -7.13
C LEU A 114 10.09 -20.86 -7.32
N GLY A 115 9.85 -21.75 -6.35
CA GLY A 115 10.18 -23.16 -6.48
C GLY A 115 9.30 -23.92 -7.48
N HIS A 116 8.11 -23.40 -7.79
CA HIS A 116 7.10 -24.12 -8.56
C HIS A 116 7.50 -24.27 -10.04
N PRO A 117 7.65 -25.51 -10.57
CA PRO A 117 8.15 -25.73 -11.93
C PRO A 117 7.34 -25.04 -13.03
N ARG A 118 6.00 -25.11 -12.93
CA ARG A 118 5.12 -24.52 -13.95
C ARG A 118 5.18 -23.00 -13.96
N PHE A 119 5.25 -22.38 -12.79
CA PHE A 119 5.41 -20.94 -12.68
C PHE A 119 6.76 -20.47 -13.25
N ARG A 120 7.87 -21.17 -12.93
CA ARG A 120 9.20 -20.87 -13.49
C ARG A 120 9.23 -20.98 -15.01
N GLN A 121 8.60 -22.02 -15.58
CA GLN A 121 8.48 -22.16 -17.03
C GLN A 121 7.79 -20.93 -17.65
N LEU A 122 6.63 -20.54 -17.13
CA LEU A 122 5.87 -19.41 -17.66
C LEU A 122 6.61 -18.07 -17.48
N MET A 123 7.37 -17.90 -16.40
CA MET A 123 8.24 -16.73 -16.25
C MET A 123 9.35 -16.68 -17.30
N GLY A 124 9.99 -17.82 -17.59
CA GLY A 124 10.99 -17.92 -18.66
C GLY A 124 10.39 -17.64 -20.03
N ASP A 125 9.19 -18.17 -20.31
CA ASP A 125 8.46 -17.90 -21.55
C ASP A 125 8.17 -16.40 -21.69
N LEU A 126 7.74 -15.72 -20.62
CA LEU A 126 7.50 -14.27 -20.61
C LEU A 126 8.72 -13.43 -20.98
N GLU A 127 9.94 -13.84 -20.64
CA GLU A 127 11.17 -13.11 -20.98
C GLU A 127 11.48 -13.15 -22.48
N THR A 128 11.01 -14.18 -23.18
CA THR A 128 11.22 -14.33 -24.62
C THR A 128 10.25 -13.49 -25.46
N ILE A 129 9.13 -13.06 -24.87
CA ILE A 129 8.09 -12.33 -25.59
C ILE A 129 8.55 -10.90 -25.85
N ARG A 130 8.59 -10.52 -27.13
CA ARG A 130 8.90 -9.15 -27.56
C ARG A 130 7.86 -8.66 -28.55
N GLY A 131 7.39 -7.43 -28.36
CA GLY A 131 6.59 -6.70 -29.36
C GLY A 131 5.16 -7.18 -29.61
N ARG A 132 4.67 -8.24 -28.92
CA ARG A 132 3.26 -8.64 -28.96
C ARG A 132 2.54 -8.38 -27.64
N ARG A 133 1.22 -8.27 -27.72
CA ARG A 133 0.35 -8.19 -26.54
C ARG A 133 0.38 -9.54 -25.79
N LEU A 134 0.46 -9.46 -24.47
CA LEU A 134 0.34 -10.62 -23.60
C LEU A 134 -1.09 -11.17 -23.64
N ASP A 135 -1.20 -12.49 -23.61
CA ASP A 135 -2.49 -13.14 -23.36
C ASP A 135 -2.92 -12.97 -21.88
N PRO A 136 -4.17 -13.34 -21.52
CA PRO A 136 -4.66 -13.17 -20.15
C PRO A 136 -3.85 -13.94 -19.09
N LEU A 137 -3.34 -15.13 -19.41
CA LEU A 137 -2.56 -15.95 -18.48
C LEU A 137 -1.17 -15.32 -18.27
N GLU A 138 -0.50 -14.96 -19.36
CA GLU A 138 0.79 -14.27 -19.38
C GLU A 138 0.73 -12.96 -18.59
N SER A 139 -0.32 -12.16 -18.79
CA SER A 139 -0.53 -10.94 -18.00
C SER A 139 -0.64 -11.25 -16.51
N LYS A 140 -1.36 -12.32 -16.13
CA LYS A 140 -1.51 -12.68 -14.71
C LYS A 140 -0.25 -13.25 -14.09
N VAL A 141 0.55 -14.00 -14.85
CA VAL A 141 1.86 -14.47 -14.42
C VAL A 141 2.81 -13.29 -14.22
N ARG A 142 2.78 -12.30 -15.13
CA ARG A 142 3.53 -11.04 -14.97
C ARG A 142 3.11 -10.31 -13.70
N ASP A 143 1.81 -10.17 -13.45
CA ASP A 143 1.31 -9.52 -12.23
C ASP A 143 1.86 -10.22 -10.96
N ILE A 144 1.90 -11.57 -10.93
CA ILE A 144 2.49 -12.32 -9.80
C ILE A 144 4.00 -12.06 -9.69
N ARG A 145 4.73 -12.06 -10.82
CA ARG A 145 6.17 -11.79 -10.85
C ARG A 145 6.48 -10.40 -10.29
N GLU A 146 5.72 -9.38 -10.66
CA GLU A 146 5.89 -8.02 -10.13
C GLU A 146 5.78 -7.99 -8.60
N ARG A 147 4.81 -8.70 -8.01
CA ARG A 147 4.70 -8.83 -6.54
C ARG A 147 5.90 -9.53 -5.92
N LEU A 148 6.40 -10.60 -6.55
CA LEU A 148 7.59 -11.30 -6.10
C LEU A 148 8.81 -10.38 -6.16
N THR A 149 8.96 -9.59 -7.22
CA THR A 149 10.05 -8.60 -7.36
C THR A 149 9.99 -7.53 -6.27
N TRP A 150 8.81 -7.01 -5.93
CA TRP A 150 8.67 -6.07 -4.83
C TRP A 150 9.09 -6.68 -3.49
N LEU A 151 8.60 -7.88 -3.19
CA LEU A 151 8.96 -8.59 -1.97
C LEU A 151 10.47 -8.88 -1.92
N ASP A 152 11.05 -9.37 -3.01
CA ASP A 152 12.50 -9.64 -3.12
C ASP A 152 13.35 -8.40 -2.84
N THR A 153 12.93 -7.24 -3.37
CA THR A 153 13.62 -5.95 -3.14
C THR A 153 13.65 -5.58 -1.66
N VAL A 154 12.56 -5.83 -0.92
CA VAL A 154 12.50 -5.59 0.52
C VAL A 154 13.35 -6.63 1.28
N LEU A 155 13.20 -7.92 0.96
CA LEU A 155 13.92 -9.02 1.60
C LEU A 155 15.44 -8.92 1.43
N ALA A 156 15.90 -8.37 0.30
CA ALA A 156 17.31 -8.09 0.01
C ALA A 156 17.83 -6.80 0.67
N GLY A 157 16.99 -6.07 1.41
CA GLY A 157 17.36 -4.79 2.05
C GLY A 157 17.58 -3.64 1.07
N GLN A 158 17.03 -3.73 -0.16
CA GLN A 158 17.22 -2.75 -1.23
C GLN A 158 16.02 -1.79 -1.38
N ALA A 159 14.93 -1.97 -0.64
CA ALA A 159 13.75 -1.12 -0.78
C ALA A 159 13.89 0.26 -0.12
N ILE A 160 14.57 0.33 1.04
CA ILE A 160 14.55 1.50 1.92
C ILE A 160 15.80 2.36 1.67
N HIS A 161 15.68 3.34 0.77
CA HIS A 161 16.76 4.25 0.43
C HIS A 161 16.80 5.45 1.39
N LEU A 162 17.76 5.44 2.33
CA LEU A 162 17.85 6.40 3.44
C LEU A 162 19.03 7.37 3.30
N ILE A 163 20.08 6.99 2.57
CA ILE A 163 21.31 7.77 2.50
C ILE A 163 21.19 8.78 1.35
N PRO A 164 21.17 10.09 1.63
CA PRO A 164 21.04 11.09 0.58
C PRO A 164 22.25 11.16 -0.33
N HIS A 165 22.02 11.54 -1.59
CA HIS A 165 23.12 11.86 -2.48
C HIS A 165 23.81 13.18 -2.06
N PRO A 166 25.15 13.22 -1.95
CA PRO A 166 25.85 14.33 -1.31
C PRO A 166 25.88 15.62 -2.14
N SER A 167 25.88 15.52 -3.47
CA SER A 167 26.17 16.66 -4.37
C SER A 167 25.10 16.94 -5.44
N ASP A 168 24.49 15.90 -6.02
CA ASP A 168 23.37 16.01 -6.96
C ASP A 168 22.01 16.03 -6.24
N PRO A 169 21.21 17.12 -6.33
CA PRO A 169 19.87 17.21 -5.76
C PRO A 169 18.87 16.19 -6.32
N LEU A 170 19.08 15.70 -7.55
CA LEU A 170 18.26 14.69 -8.21
C LEU A 170 18.90 13.29 -8.11
N GLY A 171 20.06 13.19 -7.47
CA GLY A 171 20.79 11.94 -7.32
C GLY A 171 20.00 10.90 -6.52
N ALA A 172 20.11 9.64 -6.94
CA ALA A 172 19.50 8.53 -6.23
C ALA A 172 20.08 8.40 -4.81
N TRP A 173 19.21 8.32 -3.82
CA TRP A 173 19.56 7.93 -2.46
C TRP A 173 19.92 6.46 -2.47
N THR A 174 20.76 6.03 -1.53
CA THR A 174 21.21 4.64 -1.45
C THR A 174 20.57 3.91 -0.26
N PRO A 175 20.35 2.59 -0.38
CA PRO A 175 19.87 1.79 0.74
C PRO A 175 20.95 1.61 1.80
N ILE A 176 20.54 1.38 3.04
CA ILE A 176 21.45 0.94 4.10
C ILE A 176 21.45 -0.58 4.08
N GLU A 177 22.51 -1.18 3.51
CA GLU A 177 22.70 -2.62 3.59
C GLU A 177 22.75 -3.07 5.05
N LEU A 178 22.00 -4.12 5.38
CA LEU A 178 22.02 -4.73 6.70
C LEU A 178 23.34 -5.51 6.87
N VAL A 179 24.37 -4.85 7.39
CA VAL A 179 25.66 -5.48 7.64
C VAL A 179 25.67 -6.08 9.05
N VAL A 180 25.86 -7.39 9.16
CA VAL A 180 26.03 -8.10 10.43
C VAL A 180 27.54 -8.34 10.66
N GLY A 181 28.04 -8.03 11.85
CA GLY A 181 29.45 -8.24 12.26
C GLY A 181 30.40 -7.05 12.01
N ASP A 182 31.71 -7.32 12.03
CA ASP A 182 32.79 -6.30 11.96
C ASP A 182 32.78 -5.42 10.69
N LYS A 183 32.02 -5.81 9.64
CA LYS A 183 31.88 -5.02 8.41
C LYS A 183 30.97 -3.80 8.55
N ALA A 184 30.19 -3.69 9.63
CA ALA A 184 29.46 -2.47 9.97
C ALA A 184 30.37 -1.41 10.64
N ALA A 185 31.61 -1.79 10.98
CA ALA A 185 32.52 -0.93 11.74
C ALA A 185 32.86 0.33 10.94
N GLY A 186 32.38 1.47 11.43
CA GLY A 186 32.79 2.80 10.98
C GLY A 186 31.71 3.65 10.33
N ASP A 187 30.57 3.10 9.91
CA ASP A 187 29.45 3.87 9.35
C ASP A 187 28.35 4.08 10.41
N PRO A 188 28.18 5.31 10.95
CA PRO A 188 27.17 5.58 11.96
C PRO A 188 25.74 5.27 11.51
N ALA A 189 25.43 5.38 10.20
CA ALA A 189 24.09 5.14 9.68
C ALA A 189 23.78 3.64 9.67
N LYS A 190 24.74 2.80 9.26
CA LYS A 190 24.62 1.33 9.34
C LYS A 190 24.46 0.84 10.77
N ILE A 191 25.24 1.40 11.70
CA ILE A 191 25.14 1.05 13.14
C ILE A 191 23.77 1.44 13.71
N ALA A 192 23.28 2.64 13.39
CA ALA A 192 21.97 3.08 13.84
C ALA A 192 20.84 2.22 13.25
N TRP A 193 20.91 1.88 11.96
CA TRP A 193 19.95 1.00 11.29
C TRP A 193 19.93 -0.41 11.88
N ALA A 194 21.11 -1.00 12.12
CA ALA A 194 21.23 -2.30 12.79
C ALA A 194 20.67 -2.27 14.23
N SER A 195 20.81 -1.14 14.93
CA SER A 195 20.25 -0.95 16.27
C SER A 195 18.71 -0.94 16.24
N VAL A 196 18.11 -0.29 15.23
CA VAL A 196 16.66 -0.32 15.00
C VAL A 196 16.18 -1.76 14.77
N GLY A 197 16.85 -2.50 13.89
CA GLY A 197 16.51 -3.90 13.62
C GLY A 197 16.63 -4.81 14.84
N GLY A 198 17.72 -4.69 15.59
CA GLY A 198 17.91 -5.46 16.81
C GLY A 198 16.86 -5.18 17.89
N ALA A 199 16.50 -3.91 18.08
CA ALA A 199 15.44 -3.54 19.04
C ALA A 199 14.05 -3.98 18.58
N PHE A 200 13.77 -3.85 17.28
CA PHE A 200 12.53 -4.32 16.66
C PHE A 200 12.34 -5.83 16.86
N LEU A 201 13.33 -6.65 16.47
CA LEU A 201 13.23 -8.11 16.59
C LEU A 201 13.06 -8.61 18.03
N ARG A 202 13.56 -7.85 19.02
CA ARG A 202 13.36 -8.16 20.46
C ARG A 202 12.03 -7.62 21.01
N GLY A 203 11.30 -6.79 20.27
CA GLY A 203 10.12 -6.09 20.77
C GLY A 203 10.42 -5.11 21.92
N ASP A 204 11.63 -4.57 21.99
CA ASP A 204 12.08 -3.69 23.06
C ASP A 204 11.70 -2.23 22.76
N GLY A 205 10.57 -1.77 23.32
CA GLY A 205 10.02 -0.44 23.11
C GLY A 205 10.98 0.71 23.39
N PRO A 206 11.55 0.82 24.60
CA PRO A 206 12.53 1.86 24.93
C PRO A 206 13.76 1.84 24.01
N ALA A 207 14.35 0.67 23.77
CA ALA A 207 15.53 0.58 22.89
C ALA A 207 15.19 0.92 21.43
N PHE A 208 13.98 0.58 20.98
CA PHE A 208 13.51 0.89 19.62
C PHE A 208 13.34 2.40 19.43
N ALA A 209 12.72 3.09 20.41
CA ALA A 209 12.56 4.54 20.38
C ALA A 209 13.93 5.26 20.35
N GLU A 210 14.87 4.84 21.21
CA GLU A 210 16.23 5.39 21.23
C GLU A 210 16.97 5.15 19.90
N ALA A 211 16.87 3.94 19.35
CA ALA A 211 17.51 3.60 18.07
C ALA A 211 16.93 4.42 16.90
N CYS A 212 15.61 4.65 16.89
CA CYS A 212 14.96 5.48 15.88
C CYS A 212 15.40 6.95 15.98
N GLU A 213 15.51 7.51 17.18
CA GLU A 213 16.04 8.87 17.39
C GLU A 213 17.49 8.99 16.94
N ARG A 214 18.31 8.00 17.29
CA ARG A 214 19.72 7.96 16.86
C ARG A 214 19.82 7.90 15.34
N LEU A 215 19.04 7.05 14.68
CA LEU A 215 18.99 6.95 13.22
C LEU A 215 18.60 8.29 12.61
N ARG A 216 17.52 8.91 13.08
CA ARG A 216 17.08 10.24 12.63
C ARG A 216 18.18 11.28 12.74
N SER A 217 18.87 11.32 13.89
CA SER A 217 19.98 12.25 14.14
C SER A 217 21.16 12.02 13.20
N VAL A 218 21.54 10.76 12.96
CA VAL A 218 22.64 10.42 12.06
C VAL A 218 22.31 10.82 10.62
N LEU A 219 21.12 10.48 10.13
CA LEU A 219 20.68 10.82 8.77
C LEU A 219 20.57 12.33 8.55
N ALA A 220 20.16 13.09 9.58
CA ALA A 220 20.15 14.55 9.54
C ALA A 220 21.56 15.15 9.42
N GLY A 221 22.58 14.48 9.95
CA GLY A 221 23.98 14.92 9.90
C GLY A 221 24.74 14.57 8.61
N LEU A 222 24.19 13.69 7.76
CA LEU A 222 24.85 13.31 6.50
C LEU A 222 24.93 14.48 5.51
N PRO A 223 25.92 14.54 4.60
CA PRO A 223 25.86 15.45 3.46
C PRO A 223 24.65 15.12 2.58
N ALA A 224 23.88 16.14 2.18
CA ALA A 224 22.76 15.96 1.27
C ALA A 224 22.59 17.19 0.39
N ALA A 225 22.54 16.97 -0.92
CA ALA A 225 22.27 18.03 -1.89
C ALA A 225 20.81 18.50 -1.85
N TYR A 226 19.89 17.61 -1.45
CA TYR A 226 18.49 17.91 -1.26
C TYR A 226 17.91 17.15 -0.07
N ARG A 227 17.00 17.81 0.65
CA ARG A 227 16.15 17.20 1.68
C ARG A 227 14.71 17.67 1.47
N PRO A 228 13.71 16.76 1.54
CA PRO A 228 12.32 17.17 1.52
C PRO A 228 12.01 18.04 2.74
N SER A 229 11.10 19.01 2.57
CA SER A 229 10.73 19.87 3.68
C SER A 229 9.97 19.08 4.77
N PRO A 230 10.18 19.39 6.06
CA PRO A 230 9.42 18.74 7.14
C PRO A 230 7.91 18.90 6.98
N ASP A 231 7.45 20.04 6.46
CA ASP A 231 6.04 20.30 6.21
C ASP A 231 5.44 19.41 5.12
N LEU A 232 6.21 19.10 4.07
CA LEU A 232 5.80 18.17 3.00
C LEU A 232 5.61 16.76 3.58
N ILE A 233 6.59 16.30 4.37
CA ILE A 233 6.52 15.01 5.06
C ILE A 233 5.32 14.94 6.00
N ALA A 234 5.09 15.97 6.81
CA ALA A 234 3.94 16.05 7.71
C ALA A 234 2.60 16.10 6.97
N THR A 235 2.55 16.76 5.81
CA THR A 235 1.37 16.84 4.94
C THR A 235 1.02 15.45 4.40
N GLU A 236 2.02 14.69 3.96
CA GLU A 236 1.83 13.33 3.47
C GLU A 236 1.38 12.36 4.58
N LEU A 237 2.03 12.41 5.76
CA LEU A 237 1.60 11.64 6.93
C LEU A 237 0.15 11.95 7.34
N ARG A 238 -0.25 13.22 7.26
CA ARG A 238 -1.64 13.64 7.52
C ARG A 238 -2.59 13.04 6.49
N SER A 239 -2.23 13.07 5.21
CA SER A 239 -3.01 12.44 4.14
C SER A 239 -3.20 10.94 4.40
N ASN A 240 -2.10 10.25 4.71
CA ASN A 240 -2.08 8.81 5.04
C ASN A 240 -2.85 8.45 6.31
N ARG A 241 -3.02 9.38 7.26
CA ARG A 241 -3.82 9.13 8.47
C ARG A 241 -5.31 9.38 8.24
N LEU A 242 -5.64 10.45 7.53
CA LEU A 242 -7.04 10.89 7.36
C LEU A 242 -7.80 10.06 6.33
N HIS A 243 -7.09 9.47 5.35
CA HIS A 243 -7.69 8.77 4.20
C HIS A 243 -8.89 9.54 3.61
N PRO A 244 -8.70 10.79 3.13
CA PRO A 244 -9.81 11.67 2.76
C PRO A 244 -10.74 11.08 1.69
N LEU A 245 -10.18 10.29 0.75
CA LEU A 245 -10.94 9.57 -0.26
C LEU A 245 -11.99 8.64 0.38
N GLY A 246 -11.50 7.76 1.26
CA GLY A 246 -12.31 6.78 1.98
C GLY A 246 -13.41 7.43 2.83
N LEU A 247 -13.11 8.57 3.44
CA LEU A 247 -14.10 9.33 4.22
C LEU A 247 -15.14 10.01 3.30
N SER A 248 -14.70 10.61 2.20
CA SER A 248 -15.57 11.33 1.27
C SER A 248 -16.64 10.41 0.69
N TRP A 249 -16.27 9.24 0.15
CA TRP A 249 -17.25 8.37 -0.49
C TRP A 249 -18.28 7.82 0.50
N LYS A 250 -17.89 7.56 1.76
CA LYS A 250 -18.83 7.13 2.82
C LYS A 250 -19.85 8.23 3.11
N ILE A 251 -19.42 9.48 3.22
CA ILE A 251 -20.32 10.63 3.42
C ILE A 251 -21.24 10.78 2.21
N MET A 252 -20.71 10.70 0.99
CA MET A 252 -21.50 10.83 -0.24
C MET A 252 -22.50 9.68 -0.42
N LEU A 253 -22.16 8.47 0.04
CA LEU A 253 -23.07 7.32 0.05
C LEU A 253 -24.26 7.56 0.99
N VAL A 254 -24.04 8.15 2.16
CA VAL A 254 -25.13 8.58 3.06
C VAL A 254 -26.02 9.62 2.37
N GLY A 255 -25.42 10.57 1.65
CA GLY A 255 -26.15 11.54 0.83
C GLY A 255 -27.02 10.87 -0.22
N ALA A 256 -26.46 9.96 -1.01
CA ALA A 256 -27.17 9.21 -2.04
C ALA A 256 -28.34 8.39 -1.47
N ALA A 257 -28.12 7.65 -0.37
CA ALA A 257 -29.15 6.87 0.28
C ALA A 257 -30.29 7.75 0.84
N SER A 258 -29.94 8.87 1.48
CA SER A 258 -30.92 9.85 1.96
C SER A 258 -31.72 10.46 0.80
N GLY A 259 -31.07 10.76 -0.32
CA GLY A 259 -31.71 11.32 -1.53
C GLY A 259 -32.71 10.35 -2.15
N LEU A 260 -32.37 9.06 -2.26
CA LEU A 260 -33.29 8.02 -2.71
C LEU A 260 -34.52 7.93 -1.80
N LEU A 261 -34.31 7.94 -0.49
CA LEU A 261 -35.39 7.89 0.48
C LEU A 261 -36.26 9.15 0.44
N ALA A 262 -35.67 10.31 0.12
CA ALA A 262 -36.38 11.58 -0.02
C ALA A 262 -37.37 11.57 -1.19
N LEU A 263 -37.11 10.79 -2.25
CA LEU A 263 -38.05 10.63 -3.38
C LEU A 263 -39.33 9.92 -2.95
N ILE A 264 -39.22 8.96 -2.02
CA ILE A 264 -40.34 8.15 -1.52
C ILE A 264 -41.05 8.85 -0.37
N LEU A 265 -40.30 9.19 0.69
CA LEU A 265 -40.88 9.71 1.94
C LEU A 265 -41.15 11.21 1.91
N ARG A 266 -40.52 11.96 0.99
CA ARG A 266 -40.69 13.41 0.79
C ARG A 266 -40.51 14.27 2.05
N LYS A 267 -39.76 13.77 3.03
CA LYS A 267 -39.47 14.49 4.28
C LYS A 267 -38.35 15.52 4.07
N ARG A 268 -38.58 16.76 4.49
CA ARG A 268 -37.62 17.87 4.38
C ARG A 268 -36.25 17.56 5.00
N ILE A 269 -36.22 16.77 6.08
CA ILE A 269 -34.96 16.38 6.73
C ILE A 269 -34.05 15.57 5.79
N LEU A 270 -34.64 14.71 4.94
CA LEU A 270 -33.87 13.89 3.99
C LEU A 270 -33.25 14.73 2.88
N ASP A 271 -33.96 15.77 2.42
CA ASP A 271 -33.43 16.71 1.43
C ASP A 271 -32.24 17.50 2.02
N ILE A 272 -32.38 17.99 3.26
CA ILE A 272 -31.31 18.69 3.97
C ILE A 272 -30.11 17.76 4.18
N THR A 273 -30.33 16.53 4.63
CA THR A 273 -29.26 15.54 4.83
C THR A 273 -28.55 15.23 3.51
N THR A 274 -29.27 15.11 2.39
CA THR A 274 -28.67 14.86 1.07
C THR A 274 -27.73 15.99 0.66
N ILE A 275 -28.20 17.24 0.75
CA ILE A 275 -27.41 18.42 0.39
C ILE A 275 -26.22 18.59 1.35
N ALA A 276 -26.44 18.45 2.66
CA ALA A 276 -25.39 18.58 3.66
C ALA A 276 -24.30 17.51 3.49
N ALA A 277 -24.69 16.26 3.25
CA ALA A 277 -23.76 15.18 2.98
C ALA A 277 -23.00 15.40 1.66
N MET A 278 -23.67 15.85 0.59
CA MET A 278 -23.01 16.20 -0.68
C MET A 278 -21.93 17.27 -0.47
N VAL A 279 -22.28 18.37 0.21
CA VAL A 279 -21.35 19.49 0.48
C VAL A 279 -20.20 19.04 1.39
N ALA A 280 -20.49 18.27 2.44
CA ALA A 280 -19.47 17.74 3.34
C ALA A 280 -18.51 16.77 2.63
N GLY A 281 -19.04 15.83 1.84
CA GLY A 281 -18.24 14.90 1.04
C GLY A 281 -17.38 15.63 0.01
N PHE A 282 -17.95 16.61 -0.70
CA PHE A 282 -17.21 17.46 -1.63
C PHE A 282 -16.09 18.25 -0.93
N ALA A 283 -16.33 18.79 0.26
CA ALA A 283 -15.31 19.50 1.04
C ALA A 283 -14.17 18.57 1.46
N VAL A 284 -14.48 17.35 1.93
CA VAL A 284 -13.46 16.34 2.27
C VAL A 284 -12.66 15.91 1.04
N LEU A 285 -13.32 15.69 -0.09
CA LEU A 285 -12.63 15.35 -1.36
C LEU A 285 -11.71 16.48 -1.82
N SER A 286 -12.21 17.73 -1.77
CA SER A 286 -11.44 18.92 -2.13
C SER A 286 -10.19 19.07 -1.25
N TYR A 287 -10.33 18.81 0.06
CA TYR A 287 -9.19 18.79 0.98
C TYR A 287 -8.20 17.67 0.64
N GLY A 288 -8.67 16.46 0.32
CA GLY A 288 -7.83 15.36 -0.12
C GLY A 288 -7.05 15.66 -1.41
N LEU A 289 -7.71 16.26 -2.40
CA LEU A 289 -7.08 16.70 -3.64
C LEU A 289 -6.07 17.82 -3.40
N TRP A 290 -6.37 18.77 -2.50
CA TRP A 290 -5.43 19.82 -2.11
C TRP A 290 -4.17 19.26 -1.46
N LEU A 291 -4.31 18.33 -0.49
CA LEU A 291 -3.16 17.63 0.11
C LEU A 291 -2.34 16.90 -0.96
N ARG A 292 -3.00 16.16 -1.85
CA ARG A 292 -2.34 15.41 -2.93
C ARG A 292 -1.60 16.32 -3.90
N TRP A 293 -2.15 17.50 -4.20
CA TRP A 293 -1.47 18.51 -5.03
C TRP A 293 -0.21 19.02 -4.35
N GLN A 294 -0.26 19.37 -3.07
CA GLN A 294 0.93 19.80 -2.32
C GLN A 294 2.04 18.74 -2.33
N ILE A 295 1.67 17.46 -2.17
CA ILE A 295 2.63 16.34 -2.16
C ILE A 295 3.21 16.07 -3.55
N ALA A 296 2.35 16.09 -4.58
CA ALA A 296 2.77 15.78 -5.95
C ALA A 296 3.52 16.94 -6.63
N GLY A 297 3.36 18.18 -6.15
CA GLY A 297 3.87 19.38 -6.83
C GLY A 297 3.15 19.69 -8.15
N ARG A 298 2.04 19.00 -8.45
CA ARG A 298 1.27 19.11 -9.68
C ARG A 298 -0.21 18.83 -9.45
N ILE A 299 -1.04 19.23 -10.41
CA ILE A 299 -2.46 18.86 -10.43
C ILE A 299 -2.58 17.32 -10.52
N PRO A 300 -3.34 16.67 -9.63
CA PRO A 300 -3.39 15.20 -9.54
C PRO A 300 -4.35 14.59 -10.59
N ALA A 301 -4.00 14.71 -11.87
CA ALA A 301 -4.79 14.23 -13.01
C ALA A 301 -4.00 13.32 -13.97
N SER A 302 -2.97 12.61 -13.49
CA SER A 302 -2.02 11.89 -14.35
C SER A 302 -2.33 10.43 -14.63
N ASN A 303 -3.17 9.78 -13.80
CA ASN A 303 -3.47 8.36 -13.92
C ASN A 303 -4.97 8.08 -13.75
N MET A 304 -5.39 6.83 -14.00
CA MET A 304 -6.81 6.45 -13.94
C MET A 304 -7.44 6.67 -12.55
N PHE A 305 -6.68 6.41 -11.49
CA PHE A 305 -7.13 6.67 -10.12
C PHE A 305 -7.44 8.17 -9.93
N GLU A 306 -6.51 9.03 -10.33
CA GLU A 306 -6.63 10.48 -10.29
C GLU A 306 -7.79 11.02 -11.14
N SER A 307 -8.06 10.42 -12.31
CA SER A 307 -9.21 10.73 -13.15
C SER A 307 -10.55 10.42 -12.47
N LEU A 308 -10.66 9.32 -11.71
CA LEU A 308 -11.87 9.01 -10.93
C LEU A 308 -12.11 10.02 -9.81
N LEU A 309 -11.04 10.49 -9.15
CA LEU A 309 -11.13 11.56 -8.16
C LEU A 309 -11.67 12.85 -8.79
N PHE A 310 -11.12 13.23 -9.95
CA PHE A 310 -11.54 14.43 -10.68
C PHE A 310 -12.99 14.33 -11.20
N MET A 311 -13.43 13.14 -11.62
CA MET A 311 -14.83 12.90 -11.99
C MET A 311 -15.78 13.10 -10.80
N GLY A 312 -15.48 12.49 -9.65
CA GLY A 312 -16.27 12.69 -8.42
C GLY A 312 -16.27 14.15 -7.99
N TRP A 313 -15.11 14.81 -8.00
CA TRP A 313 -14.99 16.22 -7.65
C TRP A 313 -15.78 17.13 -8.59
N GLY A 314 -15.65 16.95 -9.91
CA GLY A 314 -16.34 17.77 -10.92
C GLY A 314 -17.86 17.65 -10.82
N THR A 315 -18.39 16.44 -10.62
CA THR A 315 -19.84 16.26 -10.46
C THR A 315 -20.38 16.95 -9.20
N GLY A 316 -19.67 16.84 -8.08
CA GLY A 316 -20.01 17.58 -6.85
C GLY A 316 -19.94 19.10 -7.04
N PHE A 317 -18.90 19.61 -7.69
CA PHE A 317 -18.72 21.04 -7.95
C PHE A 317 -19.88 21.63 -8.75
N PHE A 318 -20.21 21.04 -9.91
CA PHE A 318 -21.31 21.53 -10.75
C PHE A 318 -22.67 21.36 -10.08
N ALA A 319 -22.88 20.32 -9.28
CA ALA A 319 -24.12 20.13 -8.54
C ALA A 319 -24.31 21.18 -7.44
N ILE A 320 -23.25 21.54 -6.71
CA ILE A 320 -23.30 22.62 -5.72
C ILE A 320 -23.66 23.93 -6.41
N LEU A 321 -23.00 24.27 -7.53
CA LEU A 321 -23.34 25.47 -8.29
C LEU A 321 -24.80 25.45 -8.75
N TRP A 322 -25.29 24.33 -9.26
CA TRP A 322 -26.67 24.22 -9.75
C TRP A 322 -27.71 24.39 -8.64
N VAL A 323 -27.48 23.80 -7.46
CA VAL A 323 -28.38 23.88 -6.30
C VAL A 323 -28.54 25.32 -5.79
N LEU A 324 -27.58 26.22 -6.05
CA LEU A 324 -27.70 27.64 -5.72
C LEU A 324 -28.76 28.36 -6.58
N PHE A 325 -29.03 27.88 -7.79
CA PHE A 325 -29.98 28.50 -8.73
C PHE A 325 -31.30 27.74 -8.80
N VAL A 326 -31.28 26.41 -8.68
CA VAL A 326 -32.43 25.54 -8.90
C VAL A 326 -32.65 24.61 -7.71
N ARG A 327 -33.87 24.61 -7.18
CA ARG A 327 -34.29 23.69 -6.10
C ARG A 327 -34.79 22.36 -6.66
N ASP A 328 -33.86 21.53 -7.11
CA ASP A 328 -34.13 20.16 -7.59
C ASP A 328 -33.60 19.11 -6.59
N ARG A 329 -34.39 18.07 -6.31
CA ARG A 329 -34.01 16.92 -5.47
C ARG A 329 -33.11 15.93 -6.21
N ILE A 330 -33.23 15.86 -7.54
CA ILE A 330 -32.49 14.91 -8.36
C ILE A 330 -31.01 15.28 -8.41
N VAL A 331 -30.68 16.57 -8.47
CA VAL A 331 -29.29 17.02 -8.63
C VAL A 331 -28.39 16.65 -7.43
N PRO A 332 -28.76 16.95 -6.16
CA PRO A 332 -27.96 16.51 -5.01
C PRO A 332 -27.84 14.99 -4.91
N LEU A 333 -28.90 14.26 -5.25
CA LEU A 333 -28.92 12.81 -5.26
C LEU A 333 -27.95 12.24 -6.30
N THR A 334 -28.07 12.64 -7.57
CA THR A 334 -27.24 12.09 -8.65
C THR A 334 -25.78 12.45 -8.47
N ALA A 335 -25.47 13.68 -8.03
CA ALA A 335 -24.10 14.10 -7.73
C ALA A 335 -23.49 13.29 -6.59
N SER A 336 -24.23 13.07 -5.50
CA SER A 336 -23.80 12.23 -4.38
C SER A 336 -23.58 10.79 -4.83
N ALA A 337 -24.48 10.24 -5.65
CA ALA A 337 -24.39 8.87 -6.14
C ALA A 337 -23.20 8.67 -7.08
N VAL A 338 -23.03 9.53 -8.09
CA VAL A 338 -21.92 9.44 -9.04
C VAL A 338 -20.59 9.63 -8.31
N SER A 339 -20.48 10.62 -7.43
CA SER A 339 -19.26 10.83 -6.66
C SER A 339 -18.97 9.65 -5.72
N ALA A 340 -19.97 9.13 -5.01
CA ALA A 340 -19.78 7.97 -4.14
C ALA A 340 -19.28 6.75 -4.93
N VAL A 341 -19.86 6.47 -6.10
CA VAL A 341 -19.47 5.34 -6.94
C VAL A 341 -18.07 5.54 -7.53
N SER A 342 -17.76 6.70 -8.09
CA SER A 342 -16.43 6.99 -8.67
C SER A 342 -15.33 6.82 -7.62
N LEU A 343 -15.53 7.37 -6.42
CA LEU A 343 -14.56 7.29 -5.34
C LEU A 343 -14.48 5.89 -4.71
N LEU A 344 -15.61 5.18 -4.58
CA LEU A 344 -15.64 3.78 -4.12
C LEU A 344 -14.89 2.86 -5.08
N LEU A 345 -15.06 3.04 -6.39
CA LEU A 345 -14.31 2.30 -7.39
C LEU A 345 -12.82 2.59 -7.30
N ALA A 346 -12.42 3.84 -7.06
CA ALA A 346 -11.02 4.20 -6.86
C ALA A 346 -10.41 3.55 -5.60
N ASP A 347 -11.21 3.35 -4.54
CA ASP A 347 -10.78 2.79 -3.25
C ASP A 347 -10.78 1.24 -3.23
N CYS A 348 -11.63 0.60 -4.03
CA CYS A 348 -11.83 -0.86 -4.03
C CYS A 348 -11.16 -1.59 -5.20
N LEU A 349 -10.92 -0.92 -6.33
CA LEU A 349 -10.23 -1.52 -7.47
C LEU A 349 -8.71 -1.44 -7.26
N PRO A 350 -7.94 -2.41 -7.80
CA PRO A 350 -6.48 -2.42 -7.69
C PRO A 350 -5.85 -1.37 -8.62
N LEU A 351 -6.09 -0.10 -8.35
CA LEU A 351 -5.52 1.03 -9.06
C LEU A 351 -4.33 1.58 -8.29
N ASP A 352 -3.32 2.10 -9.00
CA ASP A 352 -2.19 2.73 -8.33
C ASP A 352 -2.62 4.07 -7.70
N GLN A 353 -2.89 4.02 -6.40
CA GLN A 353 -3.30 5.16 -5.60
C GLN A 353 -2.12 6.03 -5.14
N TYR A 354 -0.88 5.53 -5.27
CA TYR A 354 0.32 6.25 -4.84
C TYR A 354 0.71 7.32 -5.86
N ILE A 355 1.43 8.35 -5.39
CA ILE A 355 1.84 9.48 -6.23
C ILE A 355 3.13 9.10 -6.96
N ARG A 356 3.05 8.59 -8.18
CA ARG A 356 4.24 8.33 -8.99
C ARG A 356 4.73 9.61 -9.69
N PRO A 357 6.06 9.80 -9.83
CA PRO A 357 6.60 10.77 -10.78
C PRO A 357 6.11 10.46 -12.19
N ILE A 358 5.90 11.50 -12.99
CA ILE A 358 5.45 11.32 -14.38
C ILE A 358 6.65 10.80 -15.18
N PRO A 359 6.56 9.63 -15.82
CA PRO A 359 7.63 9.17 -16.69
C PRO A 359 7.76 10.17 -17.86
N PRO A 360 8.97 10.54 -18.26
CA PRO A 360 9.16 11.40 -19.43
C PRO A 360 8.55 10.69 -20.65
N VAL A 361 7.52 11.29 -21.24
CA VAL A 361 6.86 10.75 -22.44
C VAL A 361 7.58 11.36 -23.64
N LEU A 362 8.48 10.57 -24.24
CA LEU A 362 9.35 10.89 -25.39
C LEU A 362 10.46 11.95 -25.11
N MET A 363 11.70 11.46 -25.00
CA MET A 363 12.87 12.10 -25.63
C MET A 363 13.30 11.25 -26.82
#